data_AF-A0A1H7QXT8-F1
#
_entry.id   AF-A0A1H7QXT8-F1
#
_cell.length_a   1.000
_cell.length_b   1.000
_cell.length_c   1.000
_cell.angle_alpha   90.00
_cell.angle_beta   90.00
_cell.angle_gamma   90.00
#
_symmetry.space_group_name_H-M   'P 1'
#
loop_
_entity.id
_entity.type
_entity.pdbx_description
1 polymer ?
#
loop_
_entity_poly.entity_id
_entity_poly.type
_entity_poly.pdbx_seq_one_letter_code
_entity_poly.pdbx_strand_id
1 'polypeptide(L)' 'MPGDAKAVGDGVQELRIDYGPGYRVYYAKVGRRLVMSLIGGTKKRQQADIEQAKAFLADHRRRART' A
#
# COMPACT_ATOMS: atom_id res chain seq x y z
N MET A 1 8.10 -17.08 8.69
CA MET A 1 8.68 -16.43 7.50
C MET A 1 8.06 -15.05 7.43
N PRO A 2 8.81 -13.95 7.63
CA PRO A 2 8.23 -12.61 7.56
C PRO A 2 7.69 -12.41 6.15
N GLY A 3 6.39 -12.10 6.06
CA GLY A 3 5.64 -12.03 4.81
C GLY A 3 6.27 -11.08 3.81
N ASP A 4 6.16 -11.44 2.54
CA ASP A 4 6.76 -10.76 1.40
C ASP A 4 6.27 -9.31 1.28
N ALA A 5 6.96 -8.41 1.97
CA ALA A 5 6.80 -6.97 1.84
C ALA A 5 7.82 -6.43 0.84
N LYS A 6 7.35 -5.78 -0.22
CA LYS A 6 8.20 -5.17 -1.27
C LYS A 6 7.90 -3.68 -1.41
N ALA A 7 8.93 -2.86 -1.52
CA ALA A 7 8.76 -1.46 -1.89
C ALA A 7 8.26 -1.34 -3.36
N VAL A 8 7.21 -0.55 -3.56
CA VAL A 8 6.63 -0.27 -4.89
C VAL A 8 6.80 1.18 -5.34
N GLY A 9 7.59 1.95 -4.59
CA GLY A 9 7.94 3.35 -4.88
C GLY A 9 7.16 4.36 -4.03
N ASP A 10 7.66 5.60 -4.02
CA ASP A 10 7.04 6.79 -3.41
C ASP A 10 6.73 6.71 -1.90
N GLY A 11 7.31 5.72 -1.22
CA GLY A 11 7.08 5.44 0.20
C GLY A 11 5.97 4.42 0.48
N VAL A 12 5.48 3.73 -0.56
CA VAL A 12 4.49 2.65 -0.46
C VAL A 12 5.17 1.28 -0.48
N GLN A 13 4.68 0.38 0.36
CA GLN A 13 5.05 -1.03 0.42
C GLN A 13 3.85 -1.92 0.10
N GLU A 14 4.08 -2.98 -0.67
CA GLU A 14 3.13 -4.05 -0.96
C GLU A 14 3.47 -5.23 -0.06
N LEU A 15 2.55 -5.63 0.82
CA LEU A 15 2.61 -6.89 1.56
C LEU A 15 1.75 -7.92 0.85
N ARG A 16 2.35 -9.06 0.50
CA ARG A 16 1.63 -10.21 -0.03
C ARG A 16 1.29 -11.16 1.11
N ILE A 17 0.02 -11.55 1.15
CA ILE A 17 -0.49 -12.48 2.14
C ILE A 17 -1.04 -13.68 1.37
N ASP A 18 -0.29 -14.78 1.44
CA ASP A 18 -0.66 -16.06 0.83
C ASP A 18 -1.68 -16.79 1.72
N TYR A 19 -2.86 -16.18 1.87
CA TYR A 19 -3.98 -16.72 2.62
C TYR A 19 -5.23 -16.74 1.74
N GLY A 20 -5.86 -17.91 1.62
CA GLY A 20 -7.05 -18.10 0.78
C GLY A 20 -6.80 -17.70 -0.68
N PRO A 21 -7.59 -16.79 -1.27
CA PRO A 21 -7.44 -16.37 -2.67
C PRO A 21 -6.17 -15.53 -2.96
N GLY A 22 -5.37 -15.22 -1.94
CA GLY A 22 -4.19 -14.36 -2.03
C GLY A 22 -4.57 -12.88 -1.92
N TYR A 23 -4.04 -12.20 -0.91
CA TYR A 23 -4.29 -10.78 -0.67
C TYR A 23 -3.03 -9.94 -0.86
N ARG A 24 -3.24 -8.67 -1.20
CA ARG A 24 -2.20 -7.66 -1.27
C ARG A 24 -2.61 -6.45 -0.45
N VAL A 25 -1.73 -6.00 0.43
CA VAL A 25 -1.94 -4.82 1.25
C VAL A 25 -0.93 -3.77 0.82
N TYR A 26 -1.41 -2.59 0.43
CA TYR A 26 -0.53 -1.46 0.14
C TYR A 26 -0.56 -0.51 1.32
N TYR A 27 0.60 -0.23 1.88
CA TYR A 27 0.71 0.62 3.06
C TYR A 27 1.93 1.53 3.01
N ALA A 28 1.85 2.61 3.76
CA ALA A 28 2.92 3.57 3.92
C ALA A 28 3.01 4.02 5.38
N LYS A 29 4.23 4.25 5.86
CA LYS A 29 4.49 4.74 7.21
C LYS A 29 4.83 6.23 7.17
N VAL A 30 4.03 7.06 7.84
CA VAL A 30 4.24 8.51 7.96
C VAL A 30 4.37 8.84 9.44
N GLY A 31 5.61 8.96 9.92
CA GLY A 31 5.90 9.12 11.34
C GLY A 31 5.41 7.94 12.17
N ARG A 32 4.47 8.20 13.09
CA ARG A 32 3.79 7.18 13.92
C ARG A 32 2.48 6.66 13.30
N ARG A 33 2.05 7.17 12.15
CA ARG A 33 0.79 6.78 11.48
C ARG A 33 1.06 5.77 10.38
N LEU A 34 0.20 4.75 10.30
CA LEU A 34 0.14 3.81 9.18
C LEU A 34 -1.00 4.26 8.25
N VAL A 35 -0.67 4.57 7.00
CA VAL A 35 -1.66 4.82 5.95
C VAL A 35 -1.79 3.50 5.19
N MET A 36 -2.98 2.90 5.19
CA MET A 36 -3.21 1.58 4.61
C MET A 36 -4.36 1.64 3.60
N SER A 37 -4.13 1.08 2.41
CA SER A 37 -5.16 0.78 1.43
C SER A 37 -5.33 -0.74 1.36
N LEU A 38 -6.46 -1.23 1.88
CA LEU A 38 -6.84 -2.64 1.83
C LEU A 38 -7.55 -2.90 0.50
N ILE A 39 -6.90 -3.59 -0.44
CA ILE A 39 -7.53 -3.95 -1.71
C ILE A 39 -7.34 -5.44 -1.98
N GLY A 40 -8.44 -6.20 -1.92
CA GLY A 40 -8.51 -7.59 -2.39
C GLY A 40 -8.59 -7.67 -3.91
N GLY A 41 -7.54 -7.20 -4.60
CA GLY A 41 -7.50 -7.07 -6.05
C GLY A 41 -6.84 -8.26 -6.76
N THR A 42 -7.34 -8.61 -7.95
CA THR A 42 -6.67 -9.55 -8.85
C THR A 42 -5.36 -8.97 -9.39
N LYS A 43 -4.45 -9.81 -9.91
CA LYS A 43 -3.16 -9.36 -10.49
C LYS A 43 -3.30 -8.25 -11.55
N LYS A 44 -4.43 -8.22 -12.28
CA LYS A 44 -4.74 -7.17 -13.28
C LYS A 44 -4.95 -5.77 -12.68
N ARG A 45 -5.33 -5.66 -11.40
CA ARG A 45 -5.54 -4.37 -10.71
C ARG A 45 -4.32 -3.87 -9.95
N GLN A 46 -3.27 -4.70 -9.82
CA GLN A 46 -2.06 -4.37 -9.06
C GLN A 46 -1.50 -2.98 -9.35
N GLN A 47 -1.32 -2.63 -10.63
CA GLN A 47 -0.72 -1.34 -10.96
C GLN A 47 -1.66 -0.17 -10.59
N ALA A 48 -2.96 -0.31 -10.84
CA ALA A 48 -3.95 0.70 -10.45
C ALA A 48 -4.00 0.89 -8.93
N ASP A 49 -3.91 -0.20 -8.18
CA ASP A 49 -3.89 -0.19 -6.72
C ASP A 49 -2.63 0.51 -6.18
N ILE A 50 -1.47 0.27 -6.80
CA ILE A 50 -0.20 0.94 -6.48
C ILE A 50 -0.33 2.45 -6.70
N GLU A 51 -0.80 2.87 -7.88
CA GLU A 51 -0.94 4.30 -8.20
C GLU A 51 -1.94 4.99 -7.26
N GLN A 52 -3.04 4.32 -6.93
CA GLN A 52 -4.01 4.83 -5.97
C GLN A 52 -3.41 4.97 -4.57
N ALA A 53 -2.64 3.99 -4.09
CA ALA A 53 -1.97 4.05 -2.80
C ALA A 53 -0.94 5.21 -2.74
N LYS A 54 -0.20 5.44 -3.82
CA LYS A 54 0.74 6.56 -3.94
C LYS A 54 0.01 7.91 -3.91
N ALA A 55 -1.10 8.04 -4.64
CA ALA A 55 -1.93 9.24 -4.65
C ALA A 55 -2.49 9.55 -3.25
N PHE A 56 -3.00 8.54 -2.54
CA PHE A 56 -3.47 8.70 -1.16
C PHE A 56 -2.36 9.13 -0.21
N LEU A 57 -1.17 8.55 -0.33
CA LEU A 57 -0.03 8.95 0.49
C LEU A 57 0.39 10.40 0.22
N ALA A 58 0.42 10.81 -1.05
CA ALA A 58 0.75 12.18 -1.44
C ALA A 58 -0.26 13.19 -0.88
N ASP A 59 -1.56 12.89 -0.98
CA ASP A 59 -2.62 13.70 -0.39
C ASP A 59 -2.53 13.74 1.15
N HIS A 60 -2.29 12.60 1.80
CA HIS A 60 -2.10 12.55 3.25
C HIS A 60 -0.92 13.44 3.71
N ARG A 61 0.22 13.38 3.00
CA ARG A 61 1.38 14.23 3.26
C ARG A 61 1.07 15.72 3.07
N ARG A 62 0.24 16.06 2.08
CA ARG A 62 -0.20 17.45 1.83
C ARG A 62 -1.05 17.96 3.00
N ARG A 63 -2.03 17.18 3.46
CA ARG A 63 -2.93 17.56 4.56
C ARG A 63 -2.21 17.64 5.91
N ALA A 64 -1.26 16.73 6.16
CA ALA A 64 -0.49 16.69 7.41
C ALA A 64 0.55 17.81 7.56
N ARG A 65 0.74 18.66 6.54
CA ARG A 65 1.59 19.86 6.58
C ARG A 65 0.83 21.14 6.95
N THR A 66 -0.46 21.02 7.22
CA THR A 66 -1.33 22.06 7.81
C THR A 66 -1.50 21.77 9.29
#